data_AF-A0A1H2PK27-F1
#
_entry.id   AF-A0A1H2PK27-F1
#
_cell.length_a   1.000
_cell.length_b   1.000
_cell.length_c   1.000
_cell.angle_alpha   90.00
_cell.angle_beta   90.00
_cell.angle_gamma   90.00
#
_symmetry.space_group_name_H-M   'P 1'
#
loop_
_entity.id
_entity.type
_entity.pdbx_description
1 polymer ?
#
loop_
_entity_poly.entity_id
_entity_poly.type
_entity_poly.pdbx_seq_one_letter_code
_entity_poly.pdbx_strand_id
1 'polypeptide(L)'
;MFTCRNQPCRAEWQLSDIDIENEGQGLLFRCPICGARNPVIRHDGADGIVRYEQTDELVPVTGARRAAREAAAAPGTASIRRKGTPR
;
A
#
# COMPACT_ATOMS: atom_id res chain seq x y z
N MET A 1 3.31 10.19 8.69
CA MET A 1 4.45 10.11 9.63
C MET A 1 5.52 9.31 8.95
N PHE A 2 6.72 9.87 8.80
CA PHE A 2 7.85 9.22 8.12
C PHE A 2 8.97 8.99 9.11
N THR A 3 9.59 7.82 9.11
CA THR A 3 10.65 7.44 10.02
C THR A 3 11.93 7.16 9.25
N CYS A 4 13.04 7.76 9.68
CA CYS A 4 14.32 7.51 9.06
C CYS A 4 14.78 6.06 9.32
N ARG A 5 15.00 5.28 8.25
CA ARG A 5 15.43 3.87 8.30
C ARG A 5 16.88 3.66 8.74
N ASN A 6 17.68 4.72 8.75
CA ASN A 6 19.05 4.65 9.27
C ASN A 6 19.01 4.39 10.79
N GLN A 7 19.48 3.21 11.23
CA GLN A 7 19.48 2.78 12.64
C GLN A 7 20.00 3.82 13.65
N PRO A 8 21.11 4.55 13.40
CA PRO A 8 21.59 5.56 14.34
C PRO A 8 20.70 6.82 14.41
N CYS A 9 19.83 7.06 13.43
CA CYS A 9 18.99 8.26 13.38
C CYS A 9 17.58 7.99 13.90
N ARG A 10 16.82 7.09 13.27
CA ARG A 10 15.43 6.73 13.63
C ARG A 10 14.48 7.92 13.95
N ALA A 11 14.80 9.10 13.44
CA ALA A 11 13.98 10.29 13.64
C ALA A 11 12.67 10.21 12.87
N GLU A 12 11.61 10.77 13.45
CA GLU A 12 10.27 10.87 12.86
C GLU A 12 10.07 12.27 12.24
N TRP A 13 9.40 12.31 11.09
CA TRP A 13 9.23 13.50 10.26
C TRP A 13 7.80 13.63 9.74
N GLN A 14 7.32 14.86 9.63
CA GLN A 14 6.10 15.16 8.86
C GLN A 14 6.44 15.39 7.39
N LEU A 15 5.43 15.26 6.53
CA LEU A 15 5.55 15.57 5.11
C LEU A 15 6.02 17.02 4.87
N SER A 16 5.67 17.94 5.79
CA SER A 16 6.04 19.35 5.73
C SER A 16 7.49 19.63 6.08
N ASP A 17 8.17 18.71 6.77
CA ASP A 17 9.55 18.89 7.28
C ASP A 17 10.61 18.26 6.37
N ILE A 18 10.18 17.53 5.34
CA ILE A 18 11.05 16.76 4.45
C ILE A 18 10.74 17.09 3.00
N ASP A 19 11.78 17.11 2.18
CA ASP A 19 11.62 17.25 0.74
C ASP A 19 11.55 15.86 0.09
N ILE A 20 10.57 15.66 -0.78
CA ILE A 20 10.36 14.41 -1.52
C ILE A 20 10.67 14.68 -2.99
N GLU A 21 11.77 14.12 -3.44
CA GLU A 21 12.27 14.31 -4.80
C GLU A 21 12.25 12.98 -5.56
N ASN A 22 12.04 13.05 -6.87
CA ASN A 22 12.21 11.91 -7.76
C ASN A 22 13.60 11.96 -8.40
N GLU A 23 14.54 11.20 -7.83
CA GLU A 23 15.92 11.12 -8.34
C GLU A 23 16.07 10.08 -9.49
N GLY A 24 14.98 9.70 -10.16
CA GLY A 24 14.98 8.76 -11.29
C GLY A 24 14.84 7.28 -10.91
N GLN A 25 14.75 6.96 -9.62
CA GLN A 25 14.57 5.61 -9.07
C GLN A 25 13.27 5.44 -8.28
N GLY A 26 12.41 6.46 -8.28
CA GLY A 26 11.23 6.55 -7.43
C GLY A 26 11.28 7.80 -6.55
N LEU A 27 10.21 8.02 -5.80
CA LEU A 27 10.14 9.14 -4.86
C LEU A 27 10.89 8.77 -3.58
N LEU A 28 11.83 9.61 -3.20
CA LEU A 28 12.63 9.44 -2.01
C LEU A 28 12.60 10.73 -1.21
N PHE A 29 12.57 10.61 0.12
CA PHE A 29 12.85 11.74 0.97
C PHE A 29 14.23 11.61 1.61
N ARG A 30 14.89 12.75 1.79
CA ARG A 30 16.19 12.83 2.45
C ARG A 30 15.99 13.25 3.90
N CYS A 31 16.55 12.47 4.82
CA CYS A 31 16.55 12.83 6.22
C CYS A 31 17.45 14.05 6.44
N PRO A 32 16.97 15.17 7.01
CA PRO A 32 17.78 16.38 7.22
C PRO A 32 18.87 16.21 8.28
N ILE A 33 18.77 15.17 9.13
CA ILE A 33 19.74 14.90 10.20
C ILE A 33 20.91 14.06 9.72
N CYS A 34 20.64 12.95 9.01
CA CYS A 34 21.69 12.00 8.62
C CYS A 34 21.89 11.87 7.10
N GLY A 35 21.09 12.55 6.29
CA GLY A 35 21.16 12.49 4.83
C GLY A 35 20.71 11.15 4.23
N ALA A 36 20.21 10.22 5.04
CA ALA A 36 19.74 8.93 4.56
C ALA A 36 18.53 9.09 3.64
N ARG A 37 18.52 8.33 2.54
CA ARG A 37 17.43 8.30 1.57
C ARG A 37 16.42 7.26 1.98
N ASN A 38 15.17 7.68 2.13
CA ASN A 38 14.07 6.83 2.56
C ASN A 38 13.04 6.77 1.42
N PRO A 39 12.79 5.58 0.85
CA PRO A 39 11.85 5.46 -0.27
C PRO A 39 10.41 5.68 0.21
N VAL A 40 9.63 6.36 -0.63
CA VAL A 40 8.21 6.63 -0.40
C VAL A 40 7.41 6.34 -1.67
N ILE A 41 6.15 5.98 -1.47
CA ILE A 41 5.22 5.72 -2.56
C ILE A 41 4.20 6.86 -2.58
N ARG A 42 3.97 7.41 -3.77
CA ARG A 42 2.89 8.35 -4.01
C ARG A 42 1.66 7.60 -4.47
N HIS A 43 0.58 7.79 -3.76
CA HIS A 43 -0.75 7.31 -4.10
C HIS A 43 -1.57 8.48 -4.61
N ASP A 44 -1.93 8.43 -5.89
CA ASP A 44 -3.00 9.25 -6.44
C ASP A 44 -4.36 8.68 -5.99
N GLY A 45 -5.05 9.42 -5.11
CA GLY A 45 -6.44 9.14 -4.81
C GLY A 45 -7.33 9.49 -5.99
N ALA A 46 -8.42 8.76 -6.18
CA ALA A 46 -9.43 9.03 -7.22
C ALA A 46 -10.04 10.44 -7.09
N ASP A 47 -10.01 11.01 -5.88
CA ASP A 47 -10.46 12.37 -5.56
C ASP A 47 -9.44 13.46 -5.91
N GLY A 48 -8.32 13.13 -6.57
CA GLY A 48 -7.22 14.04 -6.86
C GLY A 48 -6.31 14.35 -5.67
N ILE A 49 -6.55 13.70 -4.52
CA ILE A 49 -5.73 13.86 -3.32
C ILE A 49 -4.46 13.01 -3.49
N VAL A 50 -3.32 13.69 -3.52
CA VAL A 50 -2.01 13.04 -3.53
C VAL A 50 -1.62 12.69 -2.09
N ARG A 51 -1.39 11.41 -1.82
CA ARG A 51 -0.90 10.92 -0.53
C ARG A 51 0.48 10.31 -0.70
N TYR A 52 1.33 10.54 0.28
CA TYR A 52 2.66 9.93 0.34
C TYR A 52 2.71 8.97 1.51
N GLU A 53 3.14 7.74 1.26
CA GLU A 53 3.24 6.69 2.27
C GLU A 53 4.66 6.14 2.30
N GLN A 54 5.19 5.95 3.51
CA GLN A 54 6.44 5.24 3.70
C GLN A 54 6.16 3.75 3.83
N THR A 55 6.53 3.00 2.80
CA THR A 55 6.60 1.55 2.88
C THR A 55 7.68 1.16 3.88
N ASP A 56 7.40 0.26 4.82
CA ASP A 56 8.41 -0.32 5.74
C ASP A 56 8.99 -1.63 5.20
N GLU A 57 8.17 -2.38 4.47
CA GLU A 57 8.44 -3.75 4.08
C GLU A 57 7.97 -3.96 2.63
N LEU A 58 8.58 -4.88 1.89
CA LEU A 58 8.24 -5.24 0.51
C LEU A 58 6.79 -5.73 0.40
N VAL A 59 5.79 -4.85 0.52
CA VAL A 59 4.43 -5.15 0.12
C VAL A 59 4.45 -5.01 -1.40
N PRO A 60 4.36 -6.09 -2.18
CA PRO A 60 4.28 -5.95 -3.62
C PRO A 60 3.04 -5.11 -3.92
N VAL A 61 3.25 -3.96 -4.56
CA VAL A 61 2.21 -3.11 -5.14
C VAL A 61 1.57 -3.81 -6.36
N THR A 62 1.03 -5.01 -6.13
CA THR A 62 0.09 -5.71 -7.02
C THR A 62 -1.28 -5.78 -6.34
N GLY A 63 -1.67 -4.72 -5.64
CA GLY A 63 -2.90 -4.64 -4.85
C GLY A 63 -4.03 -3.83 -5.45
N ALA A 64 -3.79 -2.96 -6.45
CA ALA A 64 -4.82 -2.03 -6.93
C ALA A 64 -5.88 -2.66 -7.87
N ARG A 65 -5.75 -3.93 -8.28
CA ARG A 65 -6.77 -4.60 -9.14
C ARG A 65 -7.15 -6.04 -8.79
N ARG A 66 -6.50 -6.69 -7.81
CA ARG A 66 -6.71 -8.13 -7.54
C ARG A 66 -7.47 -8.47 -6.25
N ALA A 67 -7.39 -7.63 -5.21
CA ALA A 67 -8.04 -7.91 -3.93
C ALA A 67 -9.58 -7.89 -3.96
N ALA A 68 -10.20 -7.15 -4.89
CA ALA A 68 -11.65 -7.11 -5.00
C ALA A 68 -12.27 -8.39 -5.60
N ARG A 69 -11.49 -9.25 -6.27
CA ARG A 69 -12.03 -10.44 -6.96
C ARG A 69 -12.02 -11.72 -6.11
N GLU A 70 -11.24 -11.76 -5.03
CA GLU A 70 -11.12 -12.95 -4.16
C GLU A 70 -12.09 -12.97 -2.96
N ALA A 71 -12.73 -11.85 -2.61
CA ALA A 71 -13.76 -11.82 -1.57
C ALA A 71 -15.14 -12.31 -2.03
N ALA A 72 -15.35 -12.56 -3.33
CA ALA A 72 -16.64 -12.98 -3.89
C ALA A 72 -16.78 -14.50 -4.12
N ALA A 73 -15.78 -15.30 -3.74
CA ALA A 73 -15.78 -16.74 -3.97
C ALA A 73 -15.58 -17.52 -2.66
N ALA A 74 -16.64 -17.58 -1.85
CA ALA A 74 -16.83 -18.62 -0.85
C ALA A 74 -18.20 -19.30 -1.08
N PRO A 75 -18.35 -20.58 -0.72
CA PRO A 75 -18.98 -21.58 -1.57
C PRO A 75 -20.49 -21.69 -1.35
N GLY A 76 -21.26 -21.60 -2.44
CA GLY A 76 -22.68 -21.89 -2.43
C GLY A 76 -22.93 -23.40 -2.33
N THR A 77 -23.27 -23.84 -1.13
CA THR A 77 -23.86 -25.12 -0.73
C THR A 77 -24.64 -25.82 -1.84
N ALA A 78 -24.15 -26.99 -2.28
CA ALA A 78 -24.94 -27.94 -3.04
C ALA A 78 -26.06 -28.48 -2.15
N SER A 79 -27.30 -28.06 -2.41
CA SER A 79 -28.49 -28.72 -1.88
C SER A 79 -29.63 -28.56 -2.86
N ILE A 80 -29.75 -29.53 -3.78
CA ILE A 80 -31.04 -29.81 -4.43
C ILE A 80 -31.50 -31.21 -4.00
N ARG A 81 -32.36 -31.24 -2.98
CA ARG A 81 -33.27 -32.37 -2.74
C ARG A 81 -34.20 -32.46 -3.96
N ARG A 82 -34.25 -33.61 -4.62
CA ARG A 82 -35.40 -33.98 -5.46
C ARG A 82 -36.13 -35.12 -4.77
N LYS A 83 -37.21 -34.78 -4.06
CA LYS A 83 -38.28 -35.73 -3.69
C LYS A 83 -39.25 -35.78 -4.87
N GLY A 84 -39.59 -36.99 -5.32
CA GLY A 84 -40.95 -37.35 -5.72
C GLY A 84 -41.36 -37.25 -7.20
N THR A 85 -41.53 -38.44 -7.78
CA THR A 85 -42.47 -38.92 -8.83
C THR A 85 -43.84 -38.20 -8.86
N PRO A 86 -44.65 -38.19 -9.96
CA PRO A 86 -45.23 -39.39 -10.61
C PRO A 86 -45.50 -39.30 -12.15
N ARG A 87 -45.63 -40.45 -12.84
CA ARG A 87 -46.76 -40.78 -13.74
C ARG A 87 -46.67 -42.23 -14.20
#